data_AF-A0A5B7B172-F1
#
_entry.id   AF-A0A5B7B172-F1
#
_cell.length_a   1.000
_cell.length_b   1.000
_cell.length_c   1.000
_cell.angle_alpha   90.00
_cell.angle_beta   90.00
_cell.angle_gamma   90.00
#
_symmetry.space_group_name_H-M   'P 1'
#
loop_
_entity.id
_entity.type
_entity.pdbx_description
1 polymer ?
#
loop_
_entity_poly.entity_id
_entity_poly.type
_entity_poly.pdbx_seq_one_letter_code
_entity_poly.pdbx_strand_id
1 'polypeptide(L)'
;MKRENGEFDLADLVIDLHYRLRNERFEGDEMDFVYIDEVQDLTMRQIALFKYICRNVDEGFVFSGDTAQTIARGIDFRFQDIRSLFHKEFILESRSGGSAGRNEKGQISEIFNLSQNFRTHAGVVKLAQSVIDLLYRFFPQSVDVLKPETSLINGEAPILLEP
;
A
#
# COMPACT_ATOMS: atom_id res chain seq x y z
N MET A 1 -10.07 -25.77 18.06
CA MET A 1 -10.54 -26.08 16.69
C MET A 1 -9.42 -26.08 15.66
N LYS A 2 -8.94 -24.96 15.09
CA LYS A 2 -7.90 -24.98 14.02
C LYS A 2 -6.64 -25.80 14.38
N ARG A 3 -6.03 -25.48 15.53
CA ARG A 3 -4.82 -26.17 16.04
C ARG A 3 -5.02 -27.66 16.32
N GLU A 4 -6.22 -28.05 16.75
CA GLU A 4 -6.54 -29.45 17.03
C GLU A 4 -6.66 -30.27 15.74
N ASN A 5 -7.05 -29.60 14.63
CA ASN A 5 -7.17 -30.20 13.31
C ASN A 5 -5.92 -30.05 12.42
N GLY A 6 -4.89 -29.33 12.88
CA GLY A 6 -3.71 -29.01 12.07
C GLY A 6 -3.97 -28.05 10.91
N GLU A 7 -5.08 -27.30 10.95
CA GLU A 7 -5.49 -26.35 9.91
C GLU A 7 -4.89 -24.96 10.18
N PHE A 8 -4.58 -24.23 9.10
CA PHE A 8 -4.15 -22.83 9.16
C PHE A 8 -4.71 -22.06 7.97
N ASP A 9 -4.93 -20.76 8.14
CA ASP A 9 -5.27 -19.84 7.06
C ASP A 9 -4.11 -18.88 6.71
N LEU A 10 -4.35 -17.95 5.78
CA LEU A 10 -3.35 -16.99 5.35
C LEU A 10 -2.91 -16.05 6.49
N ALA A 11 -3.81 -15.68 7.40
CA ALA A 11 -3.46 -14.82 8.53
C ALA A 11 -2.57 -15.58 9.53
N ASP A 12 -2.89 -16.85 9.79
CA ASP A 12 -2.08 -17.75 10.62
C ASP A 12 -0.65 -17.87 10.03
N LEU A 13 -0.53 -18.05 8.70
CA LEU A 13 0.75 -18.11 8.00
C LEU A 13 1.55 -16.80 8.13
N VAL A 14 0.93 -15.65 7.89
CA VAL A 14 1.60 -14.34 7.97
C VAL A 14 2.12 -14.06 9.39
N ILE A 15 1.33 -14.42 10.41
CA ILE A 15 1.73 -14.28 11.82
C ILE A 15 2.92 -15.19 12.14
N ASP A 16 2.88 -16.45 11.69
CA ASP A 16 3.97 -17.40 11.89
C ASP A 16 5.26 -16.96 11.19
N LEU A 17 5.17 -16.43 9.95
CA LEU A 17 6.32 -15.86 9.24
C LEU A 17 6.93 -14.68 10.00
N HIS A 18 6.12 -13.75 10.51
CA HIS A 18 6.60 -12.67 11.37
C HIS A 18 7.35 -13.18 12.60
N TYR A 19 6.82 -14.22 13.25
CA TYR A 19 7.44 -14.82 14.43
C TYR A 19 8.81 -15.43 14.08
N ARG A 20 8.87 -16.26 13.05
CA ARG A 20 10.12 -16.90 12.62
C ARG A 20 11.15 -15.87 12.17
N LEU A 21 10.80 -14.98 11.24
CA LEU A 21 11.73 -13.97 10.70
C LEU A 21 12.18 -12.91 11.72
N ARG A 22 11.45 -12.74 12.84
CA ARG A 22 11.88 -11.88 13.95
C ARG A 22 12.89 -12.58 14.86
N ASN A 23 12.71 -13.88 15.09
CA ASN A 23 13.53 -14.65 16.04
C ASN A 23 14.73 -15.33 15.37
N GLU A 24 14.58 -15.67 14.09
CA GLU A 24 15.54 -16.31 13.23
C GLU A 24 15.92 -15.29 12.15
N ARG A 25 17.19 -15.24 11.75
CA ARG A 25 17.59 -14.37 10.64
C ARG A 25 17.11 -15.00 9.33
N PHE A 26 16.65 -14.17 8.41
CA PHE A 26 16.41 -14.62 7.04
C PHE A 26 17.72 -15.17 6.45
N GLU A 27 17.72 -16.46 6.10
CA GLU A 27 18.91 -17.15 5.56
C GLU A 27 19.00 -17.09 4.03
N GLY A 28 18.00 -16.49 3.37
CA GLY A 28 18.01 -16.26 1.92
C GLY A 28 18.82 -15.03 1.52
N ASP A 29 18.91 -14.82 0.20
CA ASP A 29 19.56 -13.63 -0.36
C ASP A 29 18.80 -12.37 0.00
N GLU A 30 19.52 -11.40 0.56
CA GLU A 30 18.97 -10.10 0.90
C GLU A 30 18.74 -9.28 -0.37
N MET A 31 17.61 -8.58 -0.42
CA MET A 31 17.23 -7.71 -1.54
C MET A 31 17.71 -6.29 -1.27
N ASP A 32 18.40 -5.69 -2.24
CA ASP A 32 18.79 -4.28 -2.18
C ASP A 32 17.59 -3.34 -2.40
N PHE A 33 16.62 -3.78 -3.22
CA PHE A 33 15.42 -3.03 -3.59
C PHE A 33 14.18 -3.93 -3.67
N VAL A 34 13.04 -3.44 -3.23
CA VAL A 34 11.75 -4.13 -3.20
C VAL A 34 10.68 -3.19 -3.76
N TYR A 35 10.07 -3.60 -4.88
CA TYR A 35 8.97 -2.89 -5.53
C TYR A 35 7.69 -3.70 -5.32
N ILE A 36 6.67 -3.05 -4.75
CA ILE A 36 5.43 -3.71 -4.34
C ILE A 36 4.30 -3.01 -5.07
N ASP A 37 3.66 -3.73 -5.97
CA ASP A 37 2.50 -3.26 -6.72
C ASP A 37 1.20 -3.75 -6.10
N GLU A 38 0.08 -3.09 -6.44
CA GLU A 38 -1.26 -3.39 -5.93
C GLU A 38 -1.32 -3.50 -4.40
N VAL A 39 -0.64 -2.57 -3.70
CA VAL A 39 -0.54 -2.59 -2.24
C VAL A 39 -1.89 -2.53 -1.53
N GLN A 40 -2.94 -2.05 -2.19
CA GLN A 40 -4.31 -2.04 -1.67
C GLN A 40 -4.93 -3.44 -1.53
N ASP A 41 -4.39 -4.45 -2.20
CA ASP A 41 -4.84 -5.84 -2.08
C ASP A 41 -4.14 -6.61 -0.95
N LEU A 42 -3.16 -5.98 -0.29
CA LEU A 42 -2.39 -6.57 0.79
C LEU A 42 -2.80 -6.01 2.16
N THR A 43 -2.89 -6.89 3.15
CA THR A 43 -3.03 -6.44 4.54
C THR A 43 -1.73 -5.76 5.02
N MET A 44 -1.85 -4.83 5.97
CA MET A 44 -0.69 -4.17 6.57
C MET A 44 0.32 -5.16 7.18
N ARG A 45 -0.14 -6.32 7.66
CA ARG A 45 0.73 -7.38 8.16
C ARG A 45 1.51 -8.07 7.03
N GLN A 46 0.87 -8.34 5.89
CA GLN A 46 1.59 -8.86 4.73
C GLN A 46 2.65 -7.87 4.23
N ILE A 47 2.29 -6.58 4.12
CA ILE A 47 3.24 -5.51 3.75
C ILE A 47 4.42 -5.47 4.73
N ALA A 48 4.17 -5.62 6.02
CA ALA A 48 5.22 -5.59 7.04
C ALA A 48 6.22 -6.77 6.95
N LEU A 49 5.92 -7.86 6.24
CA LEU A 49 6.88 -8.94 6.02
C LEU A 49 8.08 -8.50 5.17
N PHE A 50 7.89 -7.52 4.27
CA PHE A 50 8.97 -7.08 3.38
C PHE A 50 10.16 -6.46 4.12
N LYS A 51 9.98 -6.01 5.38
CA LYS A 51 11.09 -5.49 6.20
C LYS A 51 12.18 -6.52 6.50
N TYR A 52 11.86 -7.82 6.43
CA TYR A 52 12.83 -8.87 6.75
C TYR A 52 13.76 -9.21 5.58
N ILE A 53 13.37 -8.86 4.35
CA ILE A 53 14.12 -9.23 3.14
C ILE A 53 14.97 -8.08 2.57
N CYS A 54 14.84 -6.86 3.10
CA CYS A 54 15.61 -5.70 2.64
C CYS A 54 15.94 -4.77 3.83
N ARG A 55 17.24 -4.49 4.05
CA ARG A 55 17.70 -3.56 5.11
C ARG A 55 17.80 -2.10 4.67
N ASN A 56 17.73 -1.82 3.37
CA ASN A 56 17.79 -0.46 2.85
C ASN A 56 16.44 0.26 3.05
N VAL A 57 16.20 0.75 4.26
CA VAL A 57 14.95 1.46 4.60
C VAL A 57 14.90 2.90 4.07
N ASP A 58 16.03 3.45 3.62
CA ASP A 58 16.10 4.82 3.16
C ASP A 58 15.65 4.94 1.68
N GLU A 59 16.03 3.99 0.83
CA GLU A 59 15.71 4.03 -0.61
C GLU A 59 15.28 2.66 -1.20
N GLY A 60 15.30 1.59 -0.42
CA GLY A 60 15.10 0.23 -0.90
C GLY A 60 13.65 -0.17 -1.14
N PHE A 61 12.67 0.69 -0.89
CA PHE A 61 11.24 0.34 -0.99
C PHE A 61 10.48 1.31 -1.88
N VAL A 62 9.67 0.75 -2.78
CA VAL A 62 8.67 1.47 -3.57
C VAL A 62 7.34 0.76 -3.45
N PHE A 63 6.30 1.50 -3.08
CA PHE A 63 4.93 1.03 -2.92
C PHE A 63 4.03 1.71 -3.96
N SER A 64 3.40 0.95 -4.84
CA SER A 64 2.45 1.45 -5.84
C SER A 64 1.09 0.78 -5.69
N GLY A 65 0.03 1.55 -5.93
CA GLY A 65 -1.35 1.08 -5.82
C GLY A 65 -2.35 2.20 -6.09
N ASP A 66 -3.63 1.88 -5.93
CA ASP A 66 -4.74 2.83 -6.04
C ASP A 66 -5.74 2.63 -4.90
N THR A 67 -5.94 3.67 -4.12
CA THR A 67 -6.83 3.65 -2.96
C THR A 67 -8.30 3.48 -3.33
N ALA A 68 -8.72 4.00 -4.49
CA ALA A 68 -10.08 3.87 -4.97
C ALA A 68 -10.40 2.47 -5.54
N GLN A 69 -9.38 1.62 -5.74
CA GLN A 69 -9.51 0.29 -6.34
C GLN A 69 -9.36 -0.85 -5.33
N THR A 70 -9.72 -0.64 -4.07
CA THR A 70 -9.65 -1.69 -3.06
C THR A 70 -10.76 -2.73 -3.28
N ILE A 71 -10.41 -3.91 -3.80
CA ILE A 71 -11.36 -5.02 -4.10
C ILE A 71 -11.36 -6.08 -2.99
N ALA A 72 -10.27 -6.17 -2.22
CA ALA A 72 -10.13 -7.10 -1.12
C ALA A 72 -11.10 -6.78 0.04
N ARG A 73 -12.04 -7.70 0.31
CA ARG A 73 -13.04 -7.52 1.39
C ARG A 73 -12.36 -7.38 2.75
N GLY A 74 -12.72 -6.32 3.48
CA GLY A 74 -12.25 -6.08 4.84
C GLY A 74 -10.87 -5.41 4.92
N ILE A 75 -10.33 -4.95 3.80
CA ILE A 75 -9.16 -4.09 3.76
C ILE A 75 -9.67 -2.66 3.51
N ASP A 76 -9.49 -1.78 4.49
CA ASP A 76 -9.53 -0.34 4.29
C ASP A 76 -8.09 0.11 4.07
N PHE A 77 -7.79 0.65 2.88
CA PHE A 77 -6.44 0.98 2.47
C PHE A 77 -6.26 2.47 2.27
N ARG A 78 -5.16 3.01 2.78
CA ARG A 78 -4.64 4.34 2.42
C ARG A 78 -3.12 4.30 2.37
N PHE A 79 -2.52 5.07 1.48
CA PHE A 79 -1.09 5.35 1.49
C PHE A 79 -0.63 5.97 2.81
N GLN A 80 -1.48 6.76 3.47
CA GLN A 80 -1.15 7.29 4.80
C GLN A 80 -0.97 6.18 5.84
N ASP A 81 -1.70 5.07 5.71
CA ASP A 81 -1.56 3.91 6.58
C ASP A 81 -0.26 3.14 6.27
N ILE A 82 0.15 3.03 5.00
CA ILE A 82 1.49 2.53 4.64
C ILE A 82 2.59 3.42 5.23
N ARG A 83 2.50 4.76 5.09
CA ARG A 83 3.51 5.67 5.66
C ARG A 83 3.66 5.45 7.15
N SER A 84 2.54 5.29 7.85
CA SER A 84 2.51 5.03 9.29
C SER A 84 3.12 3.68 9.64
N LEU A 85 2.79 2.63 8.89
CA LEU A 85 3.37 1.29 9.02
C LEU A 85 4.89 1.33 8.79
N PHE A 86 5.34 1.97 7.71
CA PHE A 86 6.74 2.07 7.34
C PHE A 86 7.55 2.77 8.44
N HIS A 87 7.06 3.92 8.92
CA HIS A 87 7.70 4.62 10.04
C HIS A 87 7.86 3.72 11.27
N LYS A 88 6.77 3.04 11.66
CA LYS A 88 6.73 2.27 12.90
C LYS A 88 7.53 0.98 12.81
N GLU A 89 7.31 0.18 11.77
CA GLU A 89 7.79 -1.20 11.68
C GLU A 89 9.12 -1.31 10.94
N PHE A 90 9.44 -0.39 10.01
CA PHE A 90 10.68 -0.44 9.23
C PHE A 90 11.75 0.48 9.82
N ILE A 91 11.39 1.70 10.22
CA ILE A 91 12.35 2.70 10.73
C ILE A 91 12.56 2.58 12.25
N LEU A 92 11.50 2.57 13.07
CA LEU A 92 11.67 2.57 14.54
C LEU A 92 12.15 1.22 15.08
N GLU A 93 11.60 0.10 14.59
CA GLU A 93 12.04 -1.22 15.05
C GLU A 93 13.49 -1.53 14.65
N SER A 94 13.95 -1.10 13.47
CA SER A 94 15.34 -1.31 13.04
C SER A 94 16.37 -0.59 13.93
N ARG A 95 15.98 0.54 14.55
CA ARG A 95 16.81 1.29 15.50
C ARG A 95 16.91 0.65 16.89
N SER A 96 15.94 -0.18 17.24
CA SER A 96 15.84 -0.81 18.57
C SER A 96 16.82 -1.98 18.74
N GLY A 97 17.42 -2.47 17.65
CA GLY A 97 18.26 -3.67 17.58
C GLY A 97 19.78 -3.48 17.75
N GLY A 98 20.27 -2.29 18.14
CA GLY A 98 21.66 -2.14 18.61
C GLY A 98 22.61 -1.27 17.78
N SER A 99 22.15 -0.51 16.78
CA SER A 99 22.99 0.48 16.08
C SER A 99 22.69 1.90 16.58
N ALA A 100 23.25 2.23 17.74
CA ALA A 100 23.20 3.56 18.39
C ALA A 100 23.99 4.66 17.65
N GLY A 101 23.79 4.79 16.33
CA GLY A 101 24.56 5.74 15.50
C GLY A 101 23.83 6.35 14.30
N ARG A 102 22.68 5.83 13.86
CA ARG A 102 21.93 6.44 12.74
C ARG A 102 21.00 7.55 13.25
N ASN A 103 21.60 8.72 13.47
CA ASN A 103 20.91 10.00 13.68
C ASN A 103 20.34 10.61 12.38
N GLU A 104 20.16 9.81 11.34
CA GLU A 104 19.47 10.25 10.12
C GLU A 104 17.98 10.07 10.37
N LYS A 105 17.23 11.17 10.38
CA LYS A 105 15.77 11.13 10.40
C LYS A 105 15.35 10.37 9.15
N GLY A 106 14.92 9.12 9.28
CA GLY A 106 14.42 8.35 8.15
C GLY A 106 13.30 9.16 7.52
N GLN A 107 13.55 9.71 6.34
CA GLN A 107 12.64 10.65 5.71
C GLN A 107 11.72 9.84 4.81
N ILE A 108 10.46 9.73 5.22
CA ILE A 108 9.46 9.09 4.39
C ILE A 108 9.14 10.04 3.24
N SER A 109 9.44 9.60 2.02
CA SER A 109 9.11 10.32 0.79
C SER A 109 7.62 10.69 0.74
N GLU A 110 7.32 11.84 0.14
CA GLU A 110 5.95 12.23 -0.12
C GLU A 110 5.30 11.30 -1.13
N ILE A 111 3.97 11.19 -1.06
CA ILE A 111 3.19 10.39 -2.01
C ILE A 111 3.31 11.01 -3.39
N PHE A 112 3.79 10.23 -4.35
CA PHE A 112 3.90 10.64 -5.74
C PHE A 112 2.64 10.21 -6.51
N ASN A 113 1.77 11.17 -6.84
CA ASN A 113 0.51 10.91 -7.54
C ASN A 113 0.68 10.99 -9.07
N LEU A 114 0.26 9.93 -9.78
CA LEU A 114 0.20 9.87 -11.23
C LEU A 114 -1.20 10.27 -11.73
N SER A 115 -1.40 11.56 -12.04
CA SER A 115 -2.73 12.07 -12.40
C SER A 115 -3.09 11.99 -13.89
N GLN A 116 -2.19 11.51 -14.76
CA GLN A 116 -2.46 11.45 -16.20
C GLN A 116 -2.97 10.07 -16.61
N ASN A 117 -4.22 9.99 -17.03
CA ASN A 117 -4.81 8.78 -17.60
C ASN A 117 -4.43 8.67 -19.08
N PHE A 118 -3.79 7.56 -19.45
CA PHE A 118 -3.38 7.26 -20.82
C PHE A 118 -4.28 6.22 -21.51
N ARG A 119 -5.25 5.64 -20.79
CA ARG A 119 -6.08 4.52 -21.26
C ARG A 119 -7.47 4.98 -21.71
N THR A 120 -8.01 5.99 -21.06
CA THR A 120 -9.43 6.34 -21.15
C THR A 120 -9.61 7.80 -21.54
N HIS A 121 -10.66 8.12 -22.31
CA HIS A 121 -10.95 9.49 -22.75
C HIS A 121 -11.51 10.38 -21.62
N ALA A 122 -11.36 11.70 -21.78
CA ALA A 122 -11.70 12.70 -20.78
C ALA A 122 -13.16 12.66 -20.29
N GLY A 123 -14.10 12.23 -21.13
CA GLY A 123 -15.51 12.08 -20.76
C GLY A 123 -15.72 11.07 -19.64
N VAL A 124 -15.14 9.88 -19.77
CA VAL A 124 -15.24 8.82 -18.74
C VAL A 124 -14.41 9.17 -17.50
N VAL A 125 -13.23 9.76 -17.67
CA VAL A 125 -12.40 10.22 -16.53
C VAL A 125 -13.16 11.25 -15.68
N LYS A 126 -13.85 12.21 -16.31
CA LYS A 126 -14.68 13.19 -15.59
C LYS A 126 -15.85 12.54 -14.85
N LEU A 127 -16.49 11.54 -15.46
CA LEU A 127 -17.55 10.78 -14.80
C LEU A 127 -17.01 10.03 -13.59
N ALA A 128 -15.89 9.32 -13.72
CA ALA A 128 -15.24 8.63 -12.61
C ALA A 128 -14.88 9.60 -11.48
N GLN A 129 -14.31 10.77 -11.81
CA GLN A 129 -14.00 11.80 -10.83
C GLN A 129 -15.24 12.27 -10.05
N SER A 130 -16.41 12.37 -10.69
CA SER A 130 -17.64 12.74 -9.99
C SER A 130 -18.04 11.74 -8.91
N VAL A 131 -17.74 10.45 -9.10
CA VAL A 131 -17.96 9.39 -8.09
C VAL A 131 -16.90 9.50 -6.99
N ILE A 132 -15.64 9.72 -7.35
CA ILE A 132 -14.55 9.94 -6.38
C ILE A 132 -14.84 11.15 -5.49
N ASP A 133 -15.37 12.23 -6.03
CA ASP A 133 -15.74 13.42 -5.24
C ASP A 133 -16.81 13.12 -4.19
N LEU A 134 -17.74 12.19 -4.49
CA LEU A 134 -18.71 11.71 -3.51
C LEU A 134 -18.02 10.86 -2.43
N LEU A 135 -17.06 10.02 -2.79
CA LEU A 135 -16.27 9.24 -1.82
C LEU A 135 -15.49 10.17 -0.87
N TYR A 136 -14.82 11.21 -1.41
CA TYR A 136 -14.14 12.21 -0.59
C TYR A 136 -15.08 12.93 0.37
N ARG A 137 -16.31 13.20 -0.04
CA ARG A 137 -17.30 13.90 0.79
C ARG A 137 -17.91 13.02 1.87
N PHE A 138 -18.32 11.80 1.52
CA PHE A 138 -19.12 10.94 2.41
C PHE A 138 -18.26 9.92 3.17
N PHE A 139 -17.08 9.56 2.66
CA PHE A 139 -16.17 8.59 3.24
C PHE A 139 -14.71 9.13 3.34
N PRO A 140 -14.49 10.31 3.94
CA PRO A 140 -13.18 10.98 3.95
C PRO A 140 -12.07 10.22 4.68
N GLN A 141 -12.41 9.18 5.45
CA GLN A 141 -11.42 8.35 6.15
C GLN A 141 -11.08 7.06 5.42
N SER A 142 -11.82 6.71 4.36
CA SER A 142 -11.66 5.46 3.63
C SER A 142 -10.75 5.60 2.41
N VAL A 143 -10.49 6.83 1.95
CA VAL A 143 -9.67 7.09 0.75
C VAL A 143 -8.74 8.28 0.94
N ASP A 144 -7.55 8.25 0.34
CA ASP A 144 -6.66 9.40 0.27
C ASP A 144 -7.15 10.43 -0.75
N VAL A 145 -7.09 11.71 -0.40
CA VAL A 145 -7.47 12.80 -1.32
C VAL A 145 -6.30 13.09 -2.25
N LEU A 146 -6.41 12.63 -3.50
CA LEU A 146 -5.42 12.81 -4.56
C LEU A 146 -5.85 13.85 -5.59
N LYS A 147 -4.90 14.32 -6.40
CA LYS A 147 -5.22 15.24 -7.51
C LYS A 147 -6.10 14.51 -8.52
N PRO A 148 -7.17 15.15 -9.04
CA PRO A 148 -8.02 14.57 -10.06
C PRO A 148 -7.25 14.06 -11.27
N GLU A 149 -7.69 12.94 -11.83
CA GLU A 149 -7.13 12.42 -13.08
C GLU A 149 -7.52 13.30 -14.27
N THR A 150 -6.59 13.41 -15.22
CA THR A 150 -6.79 14.11 -16.50
C THR A 150 -6.48 13.19 -17.67
N SER A 151 -7.17 13.36 -18.79
CA SER A 151 -6.89 12.62 -20.02
C SER A 151 -6.65 13.56 -21.20
N LEU A 152 -5.68 13.21 -22.03
CA LEU A 152 -5.40 13.89 -23.31
C LEU A 152 -6.23 13.32 -24.46
N ILE A 153 -6.91 12.19 -24.24
CA ILE A 153 -7.75 11.53 -25.24
C ILE A 153 -9.13 12.19 -25.16
N ASN A 154 -9.57 12.81 -26.25
CA ASN A 154 -10.91 13.37 -26.36
C ASN A 154 -11.93 12.26 -26.71
N GLY A 155 -13.13 12.37 -26.17
CA GLY A 155 -14.23 11.46 -26.48
C GLY A 155 -15.54 12.04 -25.97
N GLU A 156 -16.66 11.55 -26.50
CA GLU A 156 -18.00 12.01 -26.15
C GLU A 156 -18.31 11.77 -24.66
N ALA A 157 -19.30 12.48 -24.13
CA ALA A 157 -19.75 12.25 -22.76
C ALA A 157 -20.41 10.87 -22.67
N PRO A 158 -20.06 10.04 -21.66
CA PRO A 158 -20.69 8.73 -21.49
C PRO A 158 -22.18 8.89 -21.15
N ILE A 159 -23.01 8.01 -21.72
CA ILE A 159 -24.43 7.92 -21.40
C ILE A 159 -24.60 7.03 -20.16
N LEU A 160 -25.14 7.58 -19.07
CA LEU A 160 -25.31 6.85 -17.81
C LEU A 160 -26.64 6.07 -17.76
N LEU A 161 -27.71 6.68 -18.27
CA LEU A 161 -29.04 6.08 -18.37
C LEU A 161 -29.63 6.47 -19.72
N GLU A 162 -30.04 5.48 -20.49
CA GLU A 162 -30.90 5.68 -21.65
C GLU A 162 -32.36 5.69 -21.19
N PRO A 163 -33.19 6.60 -21.72
CA PRO A 163 -34.60 6.73 -21.35
C PRO A 163 -35.48 5.55 -21.75
#